data_AF-A0A4V1QXV3-F1
#
_entry.id   AF-A0A4V1QXV3-F1
#
_cell.length_a   1.000
_cell.length_b   1.000
_cell.length_c   1.000
_cell.angle_alpha   90.00
_cell.angle_beta   90.00
_cell.angle_gamma   90.00
#
_symmetry.space_group_name_H-M   'P 1'
#
loop_
_entity.id
_entity.type
_entity.pdbx_description
1 polymer ?
#
loop_
_entity_poly.entity_id
_entity_poly.type
_entity_poly.pdbx_seq_one_letter_code
_entity_poly.pdbx_strand_id
1 'polypeptide(L)'
;MPFLSAESARALAELVALDALGDGGGDEATRVTPLERLRGIRSLITALEADPASLNAVREALDAGEAWEEIADAAGLSPSAAKYRWAGDDDAIAARQEASRRRKRDRPSSAPTELPGLGVAEAAKRLGVTPQAIYQRVNRGLLHAETVELPDGRKYKRVFLPDEPAASAD
;
A
#
# COMPACT_ATOMS: atom_id res chain seq x y z
N MET A 1 -34.14 3.50 2.14
CA MET A 1 -33.09 2.88 1.30
C MET A 1 -31.94 2.49 2.21
N PRO A 2 -31.29 1.34 2.03
CA PRO A 2 -30.03 1.07 2.72
C PRO A 2 -29.00 2.15 2.34
N PHE A 3 -28.19 2.59 3.29
CA PHE A 3 -27.21 3.65 3.04
C PHE A 3 -25.95 3.13 2.32
N LEU A 4 -25.54 1.88 2.61
CA LEU A 4 -24.39 1.24 1.97
C LEU A 4 -24.67 0.93 0.50
N SER A 5 -23.61 1.00 -0.31
CA SER A 5 -23.63 0.41 -1.65
C SER A 5 -23.84 -1.11 -1.60
N ALA A 6 -24.28 -1.69 -2.72
CA ALA A 6 -24.45 -3.13 -2.84
C ALA A 6 -23.14 -3.91 -2.60
N GLU A 7 -22.00 -3.32 -2.96
CA GLU A 7 -20.68 -3.94 -2.76
C GLU A 7 -20.31 -4.01 -1.28
N SER A 8 -20.41 -2.90 -0.54
CA SER A 8 -20.15 -2.88 0.90
C SER A 8 -21.14 -3.73 1.68
N ALA A 9 -22.42 -3.71 1.31
CA ALA A 9 -23.44 -4.55 1.93
C ALA A 9 -23.13 -6.05 1.74
N ARG A 10 -22.69 -6.44 0.54
CA ARG A 10 -22.25 -7.82 0.27
C ARG A 10 -21.00 -8.18 1.07
N ALA A 11 -19.97 -7.33 1.07
CA ALA A 11 -18.73 -7.60 1.81
C ALA A 11 -18.98 -7.72 3.33
N LEU A 12 -19.90 -6.93 3.87
CA LEU A 12 -20.34 -7.04 5.26
C LEU A 12 -21.04 -8.38 5.53
N ALA A 13 -21.97 -8.77 4.65
CA ALA A 13 -22.68 -10.04 4.77
C ALA A 13 -21.73 -11.25 4.70
N GLU A 14 -20.75 -11.22 3.81
CA GLU A 14 -19.71 -12.24 3.69
C GLU A 14 -18.85 -12.34 4.96
N LEU A 15 -18.45 -11.21 5.55
CA LEU A 15 -17.68 -11.21 6.80
C LEU A 15 -18.50 -11.74 7.98
N VAL A 16 -19.78 -11.37 8.08
CA VAL A 16 -20.71 -11.91 9.11
C VAL A 16 -20.87 -13.42 8.96
N ALA A 17 -20.98 -13.93 7.73
CA ALA A 17 -21.04 -15.36 7.48
C ALA A 17 -19.74 -16.09 7.89
N LEU A 18 -18.58 -15.50 7.64
CA LEU A 18 -17.29 -16.03 8.11
C LEU A 18 -17.18 -16.03 9.64
N ASP A 19 -17.65 -14.97 10.30
CA ASP A 19 -17.63 -14.87 11.76
C ASP A 19 -18.50 -15.96 12.41
N ALA A 20 -19.70 -16.19 11.86
CA ALA A 20 -20.61 -17.24 12.33
C ALA A 20 -20.04 -18.67 12.21
N LEU A 21 -19.14 -18.91 11.27
CA LEU A 21 -18.44 -20.19 11.11
C LEU A 21 -17.23 -20.34 12.06
N GLY A 22 -16.74 -19.25 12.65
CA GLY A 22 -15.56 -19.23 13.52
C GLY A 22 -15.81 -19.77 14.94
N ASP A 23 -17.03 -19.65 15.45
CA ASP A 23 -17.42 -20.05 16.82
C ASP A 23 -17.98 -21.48 16.94
N GLY A 24 -18.11 -22.19 15.82
CA GLY A 24 -18.67 -23.54 15.78
C GLY A 24 -17.60 -24.62 15.94
N GLY A 25 -17.76 -25.52 16.92
CA GLY A 25 -17.03 -26.79 17.04
C GLY A 25 -17.32 -27.79 15.91
N GLY A 26 -17.36 -27.32 14.66
CA GLY A 26 -17.54 -28.14 13.46
C GLY A 26 -16.24 -28.80 12.99
N ASP A 27 -16.40 -29.72 12.04
CA ASP A 27 -15.29 -30.45 11.40
C ASP A 27 -14.20 -29.50 10.88
N GLU A 28 -12.95 -29.96 10.93
CA GLU A 28 -11.77 -29.18 10.56
C GLU A 28 -11.82 -28.62 9.12
N ALA A 29 -12.60 -29.27 8.24
CA ALA A 29 -12.84 -28.83 6.86
C ALA A 29 -13.77 -27.59 6.72
N THR A 30 -14.52 -27.25 7.77
CA THR A 30 -15.49 -26.13 7.75
C THR A 30 -15.06 -24.96 8.65
N ARG A 31 -13.91 -25.11 9.33
CA ARG A 31 -13.39 -24.08 10.23
C ARG A 31 -12.73 -22.96 9.43
N VAL A 32 -13.15 -21.73 9.69
CA VAL A 32 -12.52 -20.55 9.10
C VAL A 32 -11.09 -20.40 9.57
N THR A 33 -10.16 -20.37 8.63
CA THR A 33 -8.74 -20.18 8.90
C THR A 33 -8.45 -18.73 9.30
N PRO A 34 -7.37 -18.46 10.06
CA PRO A 34 -6.95 -17.10 10.37
C PRO A 34 -6.70 -16.22 9.13
N LEU A 35 -6.24 -16.82 8.02
CA LEU A 35 -6.01 -16.11 6.77
C LEU A 35 -7.32 -15.74 6.05
N GLU A 36 -8.35 -16.59 6.09
CA GLU A 36 -9.69 -16.25 5.56
C GLU A 36 -10.33 -15.12 6.35
N ARG A 37 -10.22 -15.15 7.68
CA ARG A 37 -10.67 -14.06 8.55
C ARG A 37 -10.00 -12.73 8.15
N LEU A 38 -8.68 -12.75 7.99
CA LEU A 38 -7.93 -11.55 7.61
C LEU A 38 -8.34 -11.02 6.23
N ARG A 39 -8.54 -11.92 5.25
CA ARG A 39 -9.02 -11.54 3.90
C ARG A 39 -10.42 -10.92 3.95
N GLY A 40 -11.35 -11.51 4.70
CA GLY A 40 -12.70 -10.98 4.87
C GLY A 40 -12.69 -9.57 5.48
N ILE A 41 -11.94 -9.36 6.57
CA ILE A 41 -11.79 -8.04 7.20
C ILE A 41 -11.21 -7.02 6.21
N ARG A 42 -10.14 -7.38 5.49
CA ARG A 42 -9.53 -6.47 4.51
C ARG A 42 -10.44 -6.17 3.32
N SER A 43 -11.26 -7.13 2.90
CA SER A 43 -12.27 -6.94 1.85
C SER A 43 -13.30 -5.90 2.28
N LEU A 44 -13.89 -6.06 3.47
CA LEU A 44 -14.85 -5.09 4.00
C LEU A 44 -14.25 -3.68 4.17
N ILE A 45 -13.05 -3.57 4.72
CA ILE A 45 -12.36 -2.27 4.85
C ILE A 45 -12.23 -1.59 3.49
N THR A 46 -11.79 -2.34 2.48
CA THR A 46 -11.59 -1.80 1.12
C THR A 46 -12.92 -1.34 0.50
N ALA A 47 -13.99 -2.11 0.68
CA ALA A 47 -15.32 -1.75 0.19
C ALA A 47 -15.85 -0.48 0.88
N LEU A 48 -15.74 -0.40 2.22
CA LEU A 48 -16.17 0.78 2.99
C LEU A 48 -15.35 2.04 2.66
N GLU A 49 -14.06 1.91 2.42
CA GLU A 49 -13.20 3.03 2.02
C GLU A 49 -13.59 3.64 0.67
N ALA A 50 -14.17 2.84 -0.23
CA ALA A 50 -14.64 3.25 -1.56
C ALA A 50 -16.14 3.61 -1.58
N ASP A 51 -16.88 3.35 -0.51
CA ASP A 51 -18.34 3.50 -0.48
C ASP A 51 -18.77 4.98 -0.51
N PRO A 52 -19.68 5.39 -1.42
CA PRO A 52 -20.17 6.75 -1.48
C PRO A 52 -20.96 7.18 -0.23
N ALA A 53 -21.45 6.22 0.58
CA ALA A 53 -22.24 6.50 1.78
C ALA A 53 -21.54 7.42 2.77
N SER A 54 -20.22 7.32 2.91
CA SER A 54 -19.46 8.19 3.82
C SER A 54 -19.52 9.66 3.37
N LEU A 55 -19.37 9.92 2.07
CA LEU A 55 -19.44 11.28 1.53
C LEU A 55 -20.87 11.81 1.56
N ASN A 56 -21.87 10.97 1.28
CA ASN A 56 -23.28 11.34 1.36
C ASN A 56 -23.67 11.74 2.78
N ALA A 57 -23.28 10.96 3.79
CA ALA A 57 -23.54 11.27 5.20
C ALA A 57 -22.88 12.60 5.63
N VAL A 58 -21.67 12.88 5.17
CA VAL A 58 -20.99 14.17 5.43
C VAL A 58 -21.74 15.34 4.80
N ARG A 59 -22.25 15.17 3.58
CA ARG A 59 -23.06 16.19 2.90
C ARG A 59 -24.38 16.44 3.62
N GLU A 60 -25.08 15.38 3.98
CA GLU A 60 -26.33 15.46 4.76
C GLU A 60 -26.11 16.17 6.11
N ALA A 61 -24.99 15.90 6.80
CA ALA A 61 -24.64 16.59 8.04
C ALA A 61 -24.38 18.09 7.83
N LEU A 62 -23.62 18.45 6.79
CA LEU A 62 -23.38 19.86 6.44
C LEU A 62 -24.67 20.58 6.05
N ASP A 63 -25.56 19.92 5.30
CA ASP A 63 -26.88 20.46 4.93
C ASP A 63 -27.80 20.63 6.15
N ALA A 64 -27.64 19.77 7.17
CA ALA A 64 -28.32 19.90 8.46
C ALA A 64 -27.72 21.00 9.37
N GLY A 65 -26.58 21.59 8.98
CA GLY A 65 -25.90 22.66 9.71
C GLY A 65 -24.87 22.19 10.75
N GLU A 66 -24.52 20.90 10.75
CA GLU A 66 -23.47 20.34 11.61
C GLU A 66 -22.10 20.93 11.26
N ALA A 67 -21.27 21.14 12.27
CA ALA A 67 -19.94 21.68 12.09
C ALA A 67 -18.93 20.60 11.65
N TRP A 68 -17.84 21.03 11.02
CA TRP A 68 -16.76 20.10 10.63
C TRP A 68 -16.10 19.41 11.83
N GLU A 69 -16.14 20.04 13.00
CA GLU A 69 -15.65 19.50 14.26
C GLU A 69 -16.46 18.28 14.69
N GLU A 70 -17.80 18.33 14.56
CA GLU A 70 -18.71 17.21 14.89
C GLU A 70 -18.58 16.08 13.88
N ILE A 71 -18.49 16.42 12.58
CA ILE A 71 -18.25 15.45 11.51
C ILE A 71 -16.90 14.73 11.70
N ALA A 72 -15.86 15.47 12.11
CA ALA A 72 -14.54 14.89 12.33
C ALA A 72 -14.51 13.97 13.55
N ASP A 73 -15.19 14.35 14.64
CA ASP A 73 -15.34 13.51 15.83
C ASP A 73 -16.05 12.19 15.50
N ALA A 74 -17.20 12.26 14.82
CA ALA A 74 -17.95 11.08 14.37
C ALA A 74 -17.12 10.16 13.46
N ALA A 75 -16.21 10.72 12.67
CA ALA A 75 -15.32 9.97 11.78
C ALA A 75 -14.03 9.47 12.46
N GLY A 76 -13.74 9.86 13.70
CA GLY A 76 -12.46 9.58 14.37
C GLY A 76 -11.26 10.24 13.67
N LEU A 77 -11.47 11.41 13.05
CA LEU A 77 -10.47 12.17 12.31
C LEU A 77 -10.20 13.52 12.99
N SER A 78 -9.08 14.17 12.62
CA SER A 78 -8.94 15.60 12.92
C SER A 78 -9.81 16.44 11.96
N PRO A 79 -10.28 17.64 12.38
CA PRO A 79 -11.08 18.52 11.51
C PRO A 79 -10.40 18.82 10.16
N SER A 80 -9.08 19.02 10.17
CA SER A 80 -8.30 19.24 8.95
C SER A 80 -8.27 18.02 8.05
N ALA A 81 -8.20 16.80 8.61
CA ALA A 81 -8.24 15.57 7.84
C ALA A 81 -9.62 15.31 7.23
N ALA A 82 -10.70 15.58 7.97
CA ALA A 82 -12.06 15.49 7.48
C ALA A 82 -12.29 16.48 6.30
N LYS A 83 -11.92 17.76 6.48
CA LYS A 83 -11.97 18.77 5.40
C LYS A 83 -11.13 18.35 4.19
N TYR A 84 -9.91 17.88 4.41
CA TYR A 84 -9.05 17.40 3.32
C TYR A 84 -9.66 16.18 2.59
N ARG A 85 -10.46 15.36 3.26
CA ARG A 85 -11.07 14.17 2.65
C ARG A 85 -12.34 14.52 1.87
N TRP A 86 -13.18 15.40 2.40
CA TRP A 86 -14.58 15.55 1.94
C TRP A 86 -15.01 16.97 1.58
N ALA A 87 -14.21 18.00 1.84
CA ALA A 87 -14.59 19.35 1.42
C ALA A 87 -14.45 19.52 -0.11
N GLY A 88 -15.49 20.11 -0.71
CA GLY A 88 -15.59 20.39 -2.14
C GLY A 88 -16.67 19.56 -2.83
N ASP A 89 -16.80 19.76 -4.14
CA ASP A 89 -17.62 18.93 -5.02
C ASP A 89 -16.92 17.62 -5.39
N ASP A 90 -17.63 16.72 -6.08
CA ASP A 90 -17.11 15.41 -6.48
C ASP A 90 -15.86 15.54 -7.36
N ASP A 91 -15.84 16.53 -8.26
CA ASP A 91 -14.72 16.76 -9.17
C ASP A 91 -13.46 17.20 -8.42
N ALA A 92 -13.59 18.12 -7.46
CA ALA A 92 -12.49 18.59 -6.63
C ALA A 92 -11.94 17.46 -5.74
N ILE A 93 -12.81 16.62 -5.19
CA ILE A 93 -12.42 15.45 -4.39
C ILE A 93 -11.69 14.43 -5.29
N ALA A 94 -12.24 14.10 -6.45
CA ALA A 94 -11.64 13.17 -7.41
C ALA A 94 -10.27 13.67 -7.90
N ALA A 95 -10.14 14.95 -8.22
CA ALA A 95 -8.90 15.57 -8.63
C ALA A 95 -7.83 15.51 -7.52
N ARG A 96 -8.20 15.74 -6.26
CA ARG A 96 -7.30 15.64 -5.09
C ARG A 96 -6.82 14.20 -4.88
N GLN A 97 -7.70 13.22 -5.06
CA GLN A 97 -7.34 11.81 -4.96
C GLN A 97 -6.43 11.37 -6.11
N GLU A 98 -6.69 11.78 -7.35
CA GLU A 98 -5.81 11.48 -8.48
C GLU A 98 -4.46 12.19 -8.34
N ALA A 99 -4.42 13.45 -7.92
CA ALA A 99 -3.17 14.15 -7.64
C ALA A 99 -2.34 13.40 -6.58
N SER A 100 -2.99 12.85 -5.54
CA SER A 100 -2.34 12.05 -4.51
C SER A 100 -1.80 10.72 -5.06
N ARG A 101 -2.58 10.03 -5.90
CA ARG A 101 -2.17 8.79 -6.58
C ARG A 101 -1.02 9.04 -7.55
N ARG A 102 -1.10 10.11 -8.34
CA ARG A 102 -0.05 10.58 -9.23
C ARG A 102 1.24 10.87 -8.47
N ARG A 103 1.20 11.59 -7.34
CA ARG A 103 2.41 11.80 -6.51
C ARG A 103 3.03 10.50 -6.00
N LYS A 104 2.23 9.48 -5.68
CA LYS A 104 2.74 8.16 -5.28
C LYS A 104 3.38 7.40 -6.46
N ARG A 105 2.75 7.46 -7.64
CA ARG A 105 3.21 6.79 -8.87
C ARG A 105 4.45 7.47 -9.47
N ASP A 106 4.44 8.79 -9.52
CA ASP A 106 5.48 9.63 -10.12
C ASP A 106 6.63 9.88 -9.13
N ARG A 107 6.52 9.45 -7.86
CA ARG A 107 7.65 9.45 -6.94
C ARG A 107 8.72 8.56 -7.55
N PRO A 108 9.88 9.11 -7.98
CA PRO A 108 10.96 8.30 -8.50
C PRO A 108 11.30 7.24 -7.45
N SER A 109 11.48 5.99 -7.87
CA SER A 109 12.11 5.01 -6.99
C SER A 109 13.36 5.68 -6.41
N SER A 110 13.49 5.68 -5.08
CA SER A 110 14.63 6.33 -4.44
C SER A 110 15.97 5.70 -4.81
N ALA A 111 15.98 4.59 -5.55
CA ALA A 111 17.17 3.99 -6.13
C ALA A 111 17.54 4.72 -7.44
N PRO A 112 18.67 5.45 -7.49
CA PRO A 112 19.15 6.03 -8.73
C PRO A 112 19.50 4.91 -9.71
N THR A 113 18.99 5.03 -10.93
CA THR A 113 19.08 4.01 -11.98
C THR A 113 20.43 4.04 -12.70
N GLU A 114 21.15 5.16 -12.60
CA GLU A 114 22.43 5.46 -13.28
C GLU A 114 23.68 5.07 -12.46
N LEU A 115 23.53 4.37 -11.33
CA LEU A 115 24.70 3.98 -10.55
C LEU A 115 25.42 2.79 -11.21
N PRO A 116 26.77 2.69 -11.16
CA PRO A 116 27.49 1.53 -11.67
C PRO A 116 27.17 0.28 -10.85
N GLY A 117 27.19 -0.91 -11.49
CA GLY A 117 26.88 -2.20 -10.86
C GLY A 117 25.39 -2.41 -10.57
N LEU A 118 25.02 -3.56 -9.99
CA LEU A 118 23.62 -3.92 -9.70
C LEU A 118 23.27 -3.69 -8.23
N GLY A 119 22.00 -3.41 -7.93
CA GLY A 119 21.52 -3.53 -6.54
C GLY A 119 21.57 -4.99 -6.06
N VAL A 120 21.68 -5.23 -4.75
CA VAL A 120 21.75 -6.61 -4.20
C VAL A 120 20.55 -7.47 -4.63
N ALA A 121 19.34 -6.91 -4.61
CA ALA A 121 18.13 -7.61 -5.04
C ALA A 121 18.14 -7.93 -6.55
N GLU A 122 18.71 -7.04 -7.34
CA GLU A 122 18.82 -7.19 -8.79
C GLU A 122 19.88 -8.23 -9.17
N ALA A 123 21.04 -8.21 -8.51
CA ALA A 123 22.06 -9.25 -8.62
C ALA A 123 21.51 -10.62 -8.21
N ALA A 124 20.73 -10.68 -7.13
CA ALA A 124 20.08 -11.90 -6.66
C ALA A 124 19.12 -12.47 -7.71
N LYS A 125 18.27 -11.62 -8.29
CA LYS A 125 17.35 -11.99 -9.37
C LYS A 125 18.10 -12.49 -10.61
N ARG A 126 19.17 -11.79 -11.02
CA ARG A 126 19.97 -12.16 -12.20
C ARG A 126 20.71 -13.48 -12.01
N LEU A 127 21.17 -13.77 -10.81
CA LEU A 127 21.88 -15.00 -10.47
C LEU A 127 20.95 -16.15 -10.01
N GLY A 128 19.63 -15.93 -9.96
CA GLY A 128 18.66 -16.93 -9.52
C GLY A 128 18.83 -17.37 -8.05
N VAL A 129 19.31 -16.46 -7.19
CA VAL A 129 19.56 -16.73 -5.77
C VAL A 129 18.85 -15.74 -4.86
N THR A 130 18.90 -15.97 -3.55
CA THR A 130 18.37 -15.02 -2.57
C THR A 130 19.33 -13.83 -2.37
N PRO A 131 18.84 -12.65 -1.96
CA PRO A 131 19.70 -11.52 -1.57
C PRO A 131 20.75 -11.89 -0.50
N GLN A 132 20.39 -12.78 0.43
CA GLN A 132 21.32 -13.27 1.45
C GLN A 132 22.50 -14.04 0.86
N ALA A 133 22.26 -14.83 -0.21
CA ALA A 133 23.32 -15.54 -0.91
C ALA A 133 24.30 -14.57 -1.59
N ILE A 134 23.84 -13.39 -2.04
CA ILE A 134 24.72 -12.35 -2.59
C ILE A 134 25.66 -11.81 -1.50
N TYR A 135 25.13 -11.45 -0.32
CA TYR A 135 25.98 -11.00 0.80
C TYR A 135 27.02 -12.06 1.20
N GLN A 136 26.62 -13.34 1.24
CA GLN A 136 27.54 -14.43 1.53
C GLN A 136 28.64 -14.57 0.47
N ARG A 137 28.30 -14.44 -0.82
CA ARG A 137 29.27 -14.48 -1.92
C ARG A 137 30.25 -13.31 -1.86
N VAL A 138 29.77 -12.09 -1.54
CA VAL A 138 30.63 -10.92 -1.32
C VAL A 138 31.60 -11.17 -0.16
N ASN A 139 31.11 -11.63 0.99
CA ASN A 139 31.96 -11.92 2.15
C ASN A 139 33.00 -13.03 1.88
N ARG A 140 32.68 -13.97 0.98
CA ARG A 140 33.59 -15.04 0.55
C ARG A 140 34.56 -14.60 -0.57
N GLY A 141 34.51 -13.34 -0.99
CA GLY A 141 35.34 -12.81 -2.09
C GLY A 141 34.95 -13.33 -3.47
N LEU A 142 33.77 -13.95 -3.62
CA LEU A 142 33.26 -14.49 -4.88
C LEU A 142 32.56 -13.44 -5.74
N LEU A 143 32.14 -12.33 -5.14
CA LEU A 143 31.55 -11.18 -5.82
C LEU A 143 32.16 -9.90 -5.26
N HIS A 144 32.36 -8.92 -6.14
CA HIS A 144 32.80 -7.59 -5.73
C HIS A 144 31.60 -6.71 -5.41
N ALA A 145 31.67 -5.95 -4.33
CA ALA A 145 30.60 -5.00 -4.00
C ALA A 145 31.13 -3.72 -3.36
N GLU A 146 30.73 -2.59 -3.94
CA GLU A 146 31.12 -1.25 -3.51
C GLU A 146 29.94 -0.50 -2.91
N THR A 147 30.24 0.50 -2.11
CA THR A 147 29.25 1.45 -1.62
C THR A 147 29.44 2.74 -2.39
N VAL A 148 28.46 3.12 -3.20
CA VAL A 148 28.46 4.40 -3.92
C VAL A 148 27.69 5.43 -3.10
N GLU A 149 28.30 6.58 -2.86
CA GLU A 149 27.71 7.72 -2.17
C GLU A 149 27.33 8.80 -3.18
N LEU A 150 26.07 9.23 -3.14
CA LEU A 150 25.55 10.30 -3.97
C LEU A 150 25.92 11.68 -3.40
N PRO A 151 25.86 12.75 -4.22
CA PRO A 151 26.07 14.13 -3.76
C PRO A 151 25.13 14.58 -2.62
N ASP A 152 23.99 13.92 -2.45
CA ASP A 152 23.04 14.18 -1.37
C ASP A 152 23.29 13.33 -0.10
N GLY A 153 24.41 12.61 -0.04
CA GLY A 153 24.83 11.80 1.11
C GLY A 153 24.19 10.41 1.21
N ARG A 154 23.29 10.04 0.29
CA ARG A 154 22.71 8.68 0.27
C ARG A 154 23.75 7.66 -0.19
N LYS A 155 23.79 6.50 0.47
CA LYS A 155 24.74 5.41 0.18
C LYS A 155 24.03 4.17 -0.34
N TYR A 156 24.53 3.60 -1.43
CA TYR A 156 23.94 2.42 -2.08
C TYR A 156 24.98 1.32 -2.23
N LYS A 157 24.62 0.10 -1.86
CA LYS A 157 25.45 -1.09 -2.11
C LYS A 157 25.27 -1.52 -3.57
N ARG A 158 26.36 -1.58 -4.33
CA ARG A 158 26.40 -2.01 -5.73
C ARG A 158 27.24 -3.27 -5.87
N VAL A 159 26.74 -4.26 -6.59
CA VAL A 159 27.35 -5.58 -6.79
C VAL A 159 27.77 -5.70 -8.24
N PHE A 160 29.02 -6.09 -8.47
CA PHE A 160 29.59 -6.29 -9.79
C PHE A 160 29.70 -7.79 -10.07
N LEU A 161 29.07 -8.24 -11.15
CA LEU A 161 29.08 -9.63 -11.56
C LEU A 161 30.31 -9.87 -12.48
N PRO A 162 30.98 -11.03 -12.37
CA PRO A 162 32.23 -11.29 -13.09
C PRO A 162 32.15 -11.46 -14.63
N ASP A 163 31.04 -11.12 -15.28
CA ASP A 163 30.87 -11.20 -16.75
C ASP A 163 30.01 -10.05 -17.32
N GLU A 164 30.48 -8.81 -17.18
CA GLU A 164 30.09 -7.72 -18.07
C GLU A 164 31.35 -7.05 -18.62
N PRO A 165 31.55 -6.97 -19.94
CA PRO A 165 32.64 -6.18 -20.50
C PRO A 165 32.44 -4.74 -20.04
N ALA A 166 33.48 -4.17 -19.42
CA ALA A 166 33.48 -2.77 -19.02
C ALA A 166 33.05 -1.92 -20.23
N ALA A 167 31.88 -1.30 -20.15
CA ALA A 167 31.49 -0.28 -21.11
C ALA A 167 32.52 0.86 -20.96
N SER A 168 33.48 0.86 -21.88
CA SER A 168 34.43 1.94 -22.07
C SER A 168 33.65 3.22 -22.36
N ALA A 169 33.76 4.20 -21.48
CA ALA A 169 33.43 5.58 -21.80
C ALA A 169 34.59 6.13 -22.65
N ASP A 170 34.35 6.27 -23.95
CA ASP A 170 35.06 7.21 -24.83
C ASP A 170 34.37 8.59 -24.75
#